data_AF-A0A7S3XZ28-F1
#
_entry.id   AF-A0A7S3XZ28-F1
#
_cell.length_a   1.000
_cell.length_b   1.000
_cell.length_c   1.000
_cell.angle_alpha   90.00
_cell.angle_beta   90.00
_cell.angle_gamma   90.00
#
_symmetry.space_group_name_H-M   'P 1'
#
loop_
_entity.id
_entity.type
_entity.pdbx_description
1 polymer ?
#
loop_
_entity_poly.entity_id
_entity_poly.type
_entity_poly.pdbx_seq_one_letter_code
_entity_poly.pdbx_strand_id
1 'polypeptide(L)'
;GGLAFELACRYGVPVTVVDPRPVKLTARHRRSLARARAAGGNGARLPGQVLSEFPLPPEETARADGPWRRASLVVGMHPDQATDAIVAQGLLHRKPFAVVPCCVFPESNPHRVLEDDEKNRRSRGGGGGGGGGARASPRRVVRTHEDLCCYLQGQSDAVRRDTLLMEGRNVVLFFKPKVL
;
A
#
# COMPACT_ATOMS: atom_id res chain seq x y z
N GLY A 1 -9.30 6.06 6.41
CA GLY A 1 -8.96 5.42 7.72
C GLY A 1 -10.00 4.45 8.28
N GLY A 2 -10.88 3.82 7.48
CA GLY A 2 -11.86 2.85 8.00
C GLY A 2 -11.18 1.59 8.59
N LEU A 3 -10.22 1.02 7.87
CA LEU A 3 -9.40 -0.11 8.35
C LEU A 3 -8.70 0.22 9.67
N ALA A 4 -8.03 1.37 9.75
CA ALA A 4 -7.34 1.82 10.95
C ALA A 4 -8.29 1.93 12.15
N PHE A 5 -9.50 2.46 11.93
CA PHE A 5 -10.52 2.55 12.96
C PHE A 5 -10.98 1.17 13.43
N GLU A 6 -11.19 0.22 12.53
CA GLU A 6 -11.62 -1.13 12.88
C GLU A 6 -10.54 -1.90 13.65
N LEU A 7 -9.29 -1.88 13.16
CA LEU A 7 -8.14 -2.49 13.84
C LEU A 7 -7.97 -1.96 15.27
N ALA A 8 -8.03 -0.64 15.44
CA ALA A 8 -7.84 -0.02 16.75
C ALA A 8 -9.05 -0.21 17.68
N CYS A 9 -10.27 0.02 17.19
CA CYS A 9 -11.46 0.01 18.05
C CYS A 9 -11.95 -1.40 18.33
N ARG A 10 -12.00 -2.28 17.32
CA ARG A 10 -12.60 -3.61 17.43
C ARG A 10 -11.58 -4.66 17.85
N TYR A 11 -10.37 -4.59 17.30
CA TYR A 11 -9.34 -5.62 17.51
C TYR A 11 -8.25 -5.18 18.49
N GLY A 12 -8.29 -3.95 18.99
CA GLY A 12 -7.32 -3.44 19.96
C GLY A 12 -5.88 -3.32 19.42
N VAL A 13 -5.69 -3.40 18.11
CA VAL A 13 -4.38 -3.32 17.45
C VAL A 13 -3.87 -1.87 17.49
N PRO A 14 -2.61 -1.61 17.89
CA PRO A 14 -2.06 -0.26 17.85
C PRO A 14 -1.94 0.22 16.41
N VAL A 15 -2.61 1.32 16.08
CA VAL A 15 -2.58 1.90 14.73
C VAL A 15 -2.35 3.40 14.82
N THR A 16 -1.51 3.89 13.92
CA THR A 16 -1.32 5.32 13.63
C THR A 16 -1.61 5.55 12.16
N VAL A 17 -2.51 6.49 11.86
CA VAL A 17 -2.84 6.93 10.49
C VAL A 17 -1.89 8.05 10.11
N VAL A 18 -1.26 7.96 8.94
CA VAL A 18 -0.50 9.06 8.32
C VAL A 18 -1.34 9.57 7.14
N ASP A 19 -1.94 10.75 7.29
CA ASP A 19 -2.71 11.43 6.25
C ASP A 19 -2.74 12.92 6.59
N PRO A 20 -2.45 13.83 5.64
CA PRO A 20 -2.45 15.27 5.90
C PRO A 20 -3.83 15.81 6.28
N ARG A 21 -4.91 15.05 5.99
CA ARG A 21 -6.28 15.47 6.28
C ARG A 21 -6.72 14.96 7.66
N PRO A 22 -7.20 15.84 8.55
CA PRO A 22 -7.67 15.42 9.87
C PRO A 22 -8.87 14.47 9.76
N VAL A 23 -8.81 13.36 10.51
CA VAL A 23 -9.91 12.39 10.55
C VAL A 23 -11.08 12.97 11.33
N LYS A 24 -12.21 13.17 10.65
CA LYS A 24 -13.47 13.56 11.29
C LYS A 24 -14.20 12.32 11.82
N LEU A 25 -14.47 12.28 13.13
CA LEU A 25 -15.24 11.20 13.74
C LEU A 25 -16.72 11.31 13.37
N THR A 26 -17.22 10.29 12.66
CA THR A 26 -18.64 10.18 12.30
C THR A 26 -19.45 9.60 13.48
N ALA A 27 -20.78 9.75 13.43
CA ALA A 27 -21.67 9.11 14.41
C ALA A 27 -21.53 7.58 14.41
N ARG A 28 -21.25 6.98 13.25
CA ARG A 28 -20.98 5.53 13.11
C ARG A 28 -19.71 5.12 13.87
N HIS A 29 -18.64 5.90 13.76
CA HIS A 29 -17.41 5.66 14.53
C HIS A 29 -17.68 5.72 16.03
N ARG A 30 -18.39 6.76 16.51
CA ARG A 30 -18.73 6.88 17.94
C ARG A 30 -19.52 5.69 18.47
N ARG A 31 -20.56 5.25 17.75
CA ARG A 31 -21.35 4.06 18.13
C ARG A 31 -20.50 2.77 18.16
N SER A 32 -19.63 2.62 17.18
CA SER A 32 -18.77 1.42 17.08
C SER A 32 -17.76 1.36 18.22
N LEU A 33 -17.16 2.49 18.59
CA LEU A 33 -16.26 2.58 19.74
C LEU A 33 -16.97 2.29 21.06
N ALA A 34 -18.18 2.85 21.26
CA ALA A 34 -18.98 2.60 22.46
C ALA A 34 -19.32 1.10 22.61
N ARG A 35 -19.71 0.44 21.51
CA ARG A 35 -19.98 -1.01 21.50
C ARG A 35 -18.73 -1.83 21.83
N ALA A 36 -17.59 -1.50 21.23
CA ALA A 36 -16.34 -2.21 21.49
C ALA A 36 -15.87 -2.09 22.95
N ARG A 37 -16.08 -0.92 23.57
CA ARG A 37 -15.82 -0.70 25.00
C ARG A 37 -16.78 -1.50 25.89
N ALA A 38 -18.07 -1.49 25.57
CA ALA A 38 -19.09 -2.22 26.32
C ALA A 38 -18.89 -3.74 26.27
N ALA A 39 -18.32 -4.27 25.18
CA ALA A 39 -18.02 -5.69 25.01
C ALA A 39 -16.78 -6.18 25.79
N GLY A 40 -16.27 -5.40 26.75
CA GLY A 40 -15.10 -5.78 27.57
C GLY A 40 -13.76 -5.67 26.85
N GLY A 41 -13.71 -4.98 25.70
CA GLY A 41 -12.47 -4.76 24.97
C GLY A 41 -11.55 -3.77 25.69
N ASN A 42 -10.69 -4.25 26.59
CA ASN A 42 -9.65 -3.45 27.25
C ASN A 42 -8.68 -2.73 26.27
N GLY A 43 -8.71 -3.07 24.98
CA GLY A 43 -7.90 -2.44 23.93
C GLY A 43 -8.63 -1.44 23.03
N ALA A 44 -9.94 -1.24 23.17
CA ALA A 44 -10.73 -0.42 22.26
C ALA A 44 -10.35 1.08 22.33
N ARG A 45 -9.55 1.52 21.37
CA ARG A 45 -9.04 2.90 21.27
C ARG A 45 -9.21 3.47 19.88
N LEU A 46 -9.22 4.79 19.80
CA LEU A 46 -9.11 5.48 18.52
C LEU A 46 -7.69 5.30 17.97
N PRO A 47 -7.52 5.17 16.65
CA PRO A 47 -6.20 5.21 16.04
C PRO A 47 -5.56 6.58 16.29
N GLY A 48 -4.25 6.60 16.54
CA GLY A 48 -3.49 7.84 16.51
C GLY A 48 -3.47 8.41 15.09
N GLN A 49 -3.14 9.69 14.95
CA GLN A 49 -2.99 10.32 13.64
C GLN A 49 -1.76 11.22 13.60
N VAL A 50 -1.02 11.15 12.49
CA VAL A 50 0.00 12.11 12.09
C VAL A 50 -0.52 12.84 10.87
N LEU A 51 -0.62 14.17 10.97
CA LEU A 51 -1.08 15.06 9.90
C LEU A 51 0.07 15.36 8.96
N SER A 52 0.45 14.38 8.15
CA SER A 52 1.56 14.49 7.22
C SER A 52 1.31 13.62 5.99
N GLU A 53 1.99 13.94 4.91
CA GLU A 53 2.08 13.07 3.74
C GLU A 53 3.02 11.89 4.05
N PHE A 54 2.94 10.85 3.23
CA PHE A 54 3.88 9.74 3.29
C PHE A 54 4.78 9.80 2.04
N PRO A 55 6.11 9.64 2.16
CA PRO A 55 6.87 9.24 3.35
C PRO A 55 6.93 10.32 4.43
N LEU A 56 7.04 9.88 5.69
CA LEU A 56 7.27 10.81 6.78
C LEU A 56 8.65 11.47 6.61
N PRO A 57 8.82 12.73 7.05
CA PRO A 57 10.11 13.38 7.03
C PRO A 57 11.22 12.55 7.71
N PRO A 58 12.49 12.69 7.28
CA PRO A 58 13.61 11.92 7.84
C PRO A 58 13.70 11.98 9.37
N GLU A 59 13.41 13.13 9.97
CA GLU A 59 13.40 13.35 11.42
C GLU A 59 12.34 12.50 12.15
N GLU A 60 11.11 12.44 11.62
CA GLU A 60 10.03 11.60 12.16
C GLU A 60 10.31 10.10 11.95
N THR A 61 10.93 9.77 10.82
CA THR A 61 11.32 8.40 10.47
C THR A 61 12.47 7.89 11.35
N ALA A 62 13.41 8.78 11.70
CA ALA A 62 14.58 8.47 12.53
C ALA A 62 14.24 8.40 14.03
N ARG A 63 13.19 9.08 14.50
CA ARG A 63 12.78 9.11 15.91
C ARG A 63 12.54 7.70 16.46
N ALA A 64 13.20 7.36 17.57
CA ALA A 64 13.20 6.03 18.21
C ALA A 64 11.78 5.52 18.50
N ASP A 65 10.95 6.39 19.07
CA ASP A 65 9.53 6.20 19.39
C ASP A 65 8.59 6.63 18.24
N GLY A 66 9.14 7.01 17.09
CA GLY A 66 8.40 7.45 15.92
C GLY A 66 7.50 6.35 15.35
N PRO A 67 6.40 6.72 14.67
CA PRO A 67 5.45 5.76 14.10
C PRO A 67 6.12 4.78 13.13
N TRP A 68 7.11 5.22 12.35
CA TRP A 68 7.84 4.37 11.43
C TRP A 68 8.60 3.23 12.13
N ARG A 69 9.37 3.56 13.16
CA ARG A 69 10.17 2.56 13.90
C ARG A 69 9.28 1.59 14.66
N ARG A 70 8.24 2.10 15.32
CA ARG A 70 7.32 1.29 16.13
C ARG A 70 6.37 0.42 15.31
N ALA A 71 6.09 0.77 14.06
CA ALA A 71 5.21 -0.01 13.21
C ALA A 71 5.87 -1.36 12.86
N SER A 72 5.14 -2.46 13.06
CA SER A 72 5.52 -3.78 12.57
C SER A 72 5.12 -4.01 11.10
N LEU A 73 4.18 -3.20 10.59
CA LEU A 73 3.61 -3.28 9.25
C LEU A 73 3.16 -1.90 8.79
N VAL A 74 3.38 -1.59 7.51
CA VAL A 74 2.81 -0.41 6.84
C VAL A 74 1.67 -0.88 5.93
N VAL A 75 0.50 -0.25 6.04
CA VAL A 75 -0.66 -0.61 5.20
C VAL A 75 -1.15 0.61 4.44
N GLY A 76 -1.24 0.47 3.12
CA GLY A 76 -1.78 1.46 2.21
C GLY A 76 -3.06 0.96 1.55
N MET A 77 -4.22 1.43 2.00
CA MET A 77 -5.50 1.10 1.36
C MET A 77 -5.85 2.23 0.38
N HIS A 78 -5.69 1.96 -0.92
CA HIS A 78 -5.96 2.93 -1.99
C HIS A 78 -5.15 4.24 -1.85
N PRO A 79 -3.81 4.19 -1.64
CA PRO A 79 -3.03 5.37 -1.26
C PRO A 79 -2.42 6.05 -2.50
N ASP A 80 -3.22 6.79 -3.26
CA ASP A 80 -2.83 7.34 -4.58
C ASP A 80 -1.42 7.97 -4.62
N GLN A 81 -1.12 8.92 -3.72
CA GLN A 81 0.16 9.64 -3.67
C GLN A 81 1.26 8.93 -2.88
N ALA A 82 0.89 7.96 -2.03
CA ALA A 82 1.83 7.27 -1.15
C ALA A 82 2.18 5.84 -1.62
N THR A 83 1.61 5.37 -2.72
CA THR A 83 1.77 3.99 -3.22
C THR A 83 3.25 3.65 -3.47
N ASP A 84 3.94 4.43 -4.31
CA ASP A 84 5.36 4.20 -4.63
C ASP A 84 6.23 4.33 -3.39
N ALA A 85 5.95 5.33 -2.56
CA ALA A 85 6.69 5.56 -1.33
C ALA A 85 6.57 4.38 -0.36
N ILE A 86 5.38 3.78 -0.19
CA ILE A 86 5.20 2.62 0.69
C ILE A 86 6.05 1.44 0.21
N VAL A 87 6.03 1.15 -1.09
CA VAL A 87 6.83 0.07 -1.68
C VAL A 87 8.32 0.35 -1.53
N ALA A 88 8.77 1.54 -1.94
CA ALA A 88 10.17 1.92 -1.88
C ALA A 88 10.73 1.91 -0.46
N GLN A 89 10.05 2.54 0.50
CA GLN A 89 10.46 2.59 1.90
C GLN A 89 10.41 1.20 2.55
N GLY A 90 9.39 0.41 2.22
CA GLY A 90 9.24 -0.97 2.69
C GLY A 90 10.41 -1.86 2.25
N LEU A 91 10.80 -1.79 0.98
CA LEU A 91 11.94 -2.51 0.45
C LEU A 91 13.26 -1.99 1.03
N LEU A 92 13.48 -0.68 1.02
CA LEU A 92 14.71 -0.03 1.50
C LEU A 92 15.01 -0.35 2.97
N HIS A 93 14.00 -0.27 3.84
CA HIS A 93 14.17 -0.49 5.28
C HIS A 93 13.82 -1.91 5.72
N ARG A 94 13.51 -2.79 4.76
CA ARG A 94 12.94 -4.12 5.03
C ARG A 94 11.73 -4.08 5.97
N LYS A 95 10.92 -3.03 5.90
CA LYS A 95 9.69 -2.88 6.68
C LYS A 95 8.58 -3.65 5.97
N PRO A 96 7.90 -4.62 6.62
CA PRO A 96 6.78 -5.29 6.01
C PRO A 96 5.72 -4.29 5.54
N PHE A 97 5.14 -4.52 4.36
CA PHE A 97 4.04 -3.69 3.87
C PHE A 97 2.97 -4.49 3.15
N ALA A 98 1.77 -3.92 3.09
CA ALA A 98 0.69 -4.33 2.21
C ALA A 98 0.04 -3.08 1.59
N VAL A 99 -0.05 -3.02 0.27
CA VAL A 99 -0.60 -1.87 -0.46
C VAL A 99 -1.62 -2.32 -1.49
N VAL A 100 -2.77 -1.64 -1.53
CA VAL A 100 -3.81 -1.82 -2.54
C VAL A 100 -3.74 -0.64 -3.51
N PRO A 101 -3.03 -0.77 -4.64
CA PRO A 101 -2.96 0.30 -5.64
C PRO A 101 -4.30 0.48 -6.37
N CYS A 102 -4.69 1.73 -6.64
CA CYS A 102 -5.95 2.05 -7.32
C CYS A 102 -5.81 3.00 -8.51
N CYS A 103 -5.10 4.12 -8.36
CA CYS A 103 -5.03 5.16 -9.38
C CYS A 103 -3.66 5.20 -10.06
N VAL A 104 -3.69 5.27 -11.39
CA VAL A 104 -2.48 5.29 -12.22
C VAL A 104 -1.94 6.70 -12.43
N PHE A 105 -2.83 7.66 -12.71
CA PHE A 105 -2.54 9.06 -13.01
C PHE A 105 -1.26 9.23 -13.87
N PRO A 106 -1.26 8.77 -15.13
CA PRO A 106 -0.06 8.72 -15.96
C PRO A 106 0.56 10.11 -16.20
N GLU A 107 -0.25 11.17 -16.25
CA GLU A 107 0.22 12.55 -16.40
C GLU A 107 0.99 13.03 -15.15
N SER A 108 0.54 12.60 -13.96
CA SER A 108 1.18 12.93 -12.68
C SER A 108 2.31 11.96 -12.32
N ASN A 109 2.38 10.79 -12.97
CA ASN A 109 3.36 9.74 -12.68
C ASN A 109 4.10 9.27 -13.95
N PRO A 110 4.73 10.17 -14.73
CA PRO A 110 5.39 9.81 -15.99
C PRO A 110 6.64 8.94 -15.79
N HIS A 111 7.19 8.92 -14.57
CA HIS A 111 8.32 8.09 -14.17
C HIS A 111 7.95 6.60 -14.04
N ARG A 112 6.66 6.26 -13.93
CA ARG A 112 6.20 4.87 -13.88
C ARG A 112 6.26 4.28 -15.28
N VAL A 113 7.30 3.49 -15.53
CA VAL A 113 7.60 2.93 -16.86
C VAL A 113 7.85 1.43 -16.73
N LEU A 114 7.28 0.64 -17.64
CA LEU A 114 7.49 -0.79 -17.76
C LEU A 114 8.38 -1.10 -18.96
N GLU A 115 9.18 -2.16 -18.82
CA GLU A 115 9.86 -2.80 -19.94
C GLU A 115 8.89 -3.78 -20.62
N ASP A 116 8.91 -3.81 -21.95
CA ASP A 116 7.94 -4.55 -22.78
C ASP A 116 8.33 -6.01 -22.96
N ASP A 117 8.58 -6.71 -21.84
CA ASP A 117 9.05 -8.09 -21.86
C ASP A 117 7.94 -9.10 -22.10
N GLU A 118 8.32 -10.29 -22.57
CA GLU A 118 7.39 -11.38 -22.91
C GLU A 118 6.46 -11.77 -21.74
N LYS A 119 6.94 -11.68 -20.49
CA LYS A 119 6.13 -11.90 -19.27
C LYS A 119 4.95 -10.92 -19.16
N ASN A 120 5.15 -9.69 -19.60
CA ASN A 120 4.19 -8.60 -19.55
C ASN A 120 3.13 -8.72 -20.67
N ARG A 121 3.50 -9.33 -21.81
CA ARG A 121 2.56 -9.66 -22.91
C ARG A 121 1.57 -10.76 -22.51
N ARG A 122 2.02 -11.77 -21.77
CA ARG A 122 1.17 -12.90 -21.33
C ARG A 122 0.09 -12.45 -20.34
N SER A 123 0.38 -11.53 -19.43
CA SER A 123 -0.60 -10.96 -18.49
C SER A 123 -1.72 -10.15 -19.17
N ARG A 124 -1.55 -9.76 -20.45
CA ARG A 124 -2.52 -8.94 -21.19
C ARG A 124 -3.50 -9.73 -22.07
N GLY A 125 -3.49 -11.06 -22.05
CA GLY A 125 -4.48 -11.88 -22.77
C GLY A 125 -4.49 -11.71 -24.29
N GLY A 126 -3.43 -11.15 -24.88
CA GLY A 126 -3.30 -10.97 -26.33
C GLY A 126 -2.53 -12.13 -26.96
N GLY A 127 -3.23 -13.04 -27.62
CA GLY A 127 -2.62 -14.05 -28.49
C GLY A 127 -2.01 -13.38 -29.73
N GLY A 128 -0.73 -13.63 -29.97
CA GLY A 128 -0.03 -13.16 -31.16
C GLY A 128 1.43 -13.62 -31.13
N GLY A 129 1.73 -14.67 -31.90
CA GLY A 129 3.06 -15.28 -31.97
C GLY A 129 4.05 -14.48 -32.83
N GLY A 130 5.31 -14.96 -32.79
CA GLY A 130 6.28 -14.72 -33.84
C GLY A 130 7.57 -14.02 -33.42
N GLY A 131 8.64 -14.82 -33.28
CA GLY A 131 9.92 -14.57 -33.94
C GLY A 131 10.86 -13.47 -33.40
N GLY A 132 11.96 -13.92 -32.81
CA GLY A 132 13.32 -13.54 -33.25
C GLY A 132 13.86 -12.14 -32.89
N GLY A 133 14.89 -12.13 -32.05
CA GLY A 133 15.89 -11.05 -31.99
C GLY A 133 15.84 -10.23 -30.70
N ALA A 134 16.92 -10.30 -29.92
CA ALA A 134 17.15 -9.46 -28.74
C ALA A 134 17.31 -7.98 -29.14
N ARG A 135 16.20 -7.29 -29.42
CA ARG A 135 16.13 -5.83 -29.39
C ARG A 135 15.61 -5.42 -28.02
N ALA A 136 16.22 -4.38 -27.44
CA ALA A 136 15.74 -3.80 -26.19
C ALA A 136 14.25 -3.43 -26.34
N SER A 137 13.41 -4.06 -25.51
CA SER A 137 11.97 -3.87 -25.50
C SER A 137 11.63 -2.39 -25.25
N PRO A 138 10.71 -1.77 -26.03
CA PRO A 138 10.42 -0.35 -25.89
C PRO A 138 9.82 -0.03 -24.51
N ARG A 139 10.44 0.91 -23.79
CA ARG A 139 9.91 1.40 -22.51
C ARG A 139 8.54 2.06 -22.70
N ARG A 140 7.53 1.65 -21.92
CA ARG A 140 6.17 2.20 -21.99
C ARG A 140 5.71 2.78 -20.66
N VAL A 141 5.01 3.91 -20.70
CA VAL A 141 4.40 4.52 -19.51
C VAL A 141 3.27 3.64 -18.98
N VAL A 142 3.19 3.50 -17.66
CA VAL A 142 2.10 2.81 -16.96
C VAL A 142 0.79 3.56 -17.18
N ARG A 143 -0.21 2.91 -17.80
CA ARG A 143 -1.52 3.54 -18.09
C ARG A 143 -2.71 2.76 -17.55
N THR A 144 -2.53 1.47 -17.29
CA THR A 144 -3.60 0.61 -16.74
C THR A 144 -3.32 0.24 -15.29
N HIS A 145 -4.36 -0.19 -14.58
CA HIS A 145 -4.20 -0.71 -13.21
C HIS A 145 -3.32 -1.96 -13.17
N GLU A 146 -3.42 -2.83 -14.17
CA GLU A 146 -2.54 -3.99 -14.30
C GLU A 146 -1.09 -3.57 -14.53
N ASP A 147 -0.85 -2.55 -15.37
CA ASP A 147 0.50 -1.98 -15.53
C ASP A 147 1.05 -1.48 -14.19
N LEU A 148 0.22 -0.80 -13.39
CA LEU A 148 0.65 -0.29 -12.10
C LEU A 148 1.02 -1.44 -11.16
N CYS A 149 0.22 -2.50 -11.14
CA CYS A 149 0.52 -3.68 -10.33
C CYS A 149 1.82 -4.35 -10.80
N CYS A 150 2.04 -4.49 -12.11
CA CYS A 150 3.27 -5.04 -12.68
C CYS A 150 4.48 -4.17 -12.37
N TYR A 151 4.36 -2.85 -12.49
CA TYR A 151 5.44 -1.91 -12.22
C TYR A 151 5.88 -1.96 -10.76
N LEU A 152 4.93 -1.91 -9.82
CA LEU A 152 5.22 -1.96 -8.39
C LEU A 152 5.78 -3.33 -7.97
N GLN A 153 5.23 -4.42 -8.52
CA GLN A 153 5.75 -5.76 -8.24
C GLN A 153 7.15 -5.97 -8.83
N GLY A 154 7.43 -5.39 -9.99
CA GLY A 154 8.74 -5.46 -10.65
C GLY A 154 9.87 -4.75 -9.91
N GLN A 155 9.58 -3.95 -8.87
CA GLN A 155 10.62 -3.31 -8.07
C GLN A 155 11.47 -4.31 -7.26
N SER A 156 10.93 -5.50 -6.98
CA SER A 156 11.69 -6.59 -6.35
C SER A 156 10.96 -7.92 -6.48
N ASP A 157 11.68 -9.00 -6.77
CA ASP A 157 11.15 -10.37 -6.75
C ASP A 157 10.56 -10.80 -5.38
N ALA A 158 10.86 -10.05 -4.31
CA ALA A 158 10.30 -10.27 -3.00
C ALA A 158 8.87 -9.72 -2.84
N VAL A 159 8.42 -8.84 -3.73
CA VAL A 159 7.06 -8.29 -3.71
C VAL A 159 6.10 -9.33 -4.28
N ARG A 160 5.14 -9.71 -3.47
CA ARG A 160 4.09 -10.66 -3.83
C ARG A 160 2.80 -9.93 -4.15
N ARG A 161 1.95 -10.59 -4.92
CA ARG A 161 0.62 -10.12 -5.30
C ARG A 161 -0.43 -11.14 -4.85
N ASP A 162 -1.55 -10.65 -4.34
CA ASP A 162 -2.74 -11.45 -4.02
C ASP A 162 -4.01 -10.63 -4.25
N THR A 163 -5.17 -11.24 -4.06
CA THR A 163 -6.49 -10.62 -4.23
C THR A 163 -7.27 -10.66 -2.92
N LEU A 164 -7.73 -9.49 -2.48
CA LEU A 164 -8.57 -9.37 -1.29
C LEU A 164 -10.04 -9.65 -1.63
N LEU A 165 -10.76 -10.24 -0.67
CA LEU A 165 -12.21 -10.45 -0.75
C LEU A 165 -12.96 -9.14 -0.46
N MET A 166 -12.84 -8.18 -1.38
CA MET A 166 -13.52 -6.89 -1.32
C MET A 166 -13.91 -6.39 -2.71
N GLU A 167 -14.91 -5.53 -2.76
CA GLU A 167 -15.34 -4.87 -3.99
C GLU A 167 -14.35 -3.80 -4.46
N GLY A 168 -14.37 -3.50 -5.76
CA GLY A 168 -13.53 -2.48 -6.39
C GLY A 168 -12.08 -2.94 -6.60
N ARG A 169 -11.13 -2.03 -6.38
CA ARG A 169 -9.69 -2.35 -6.48
C ARG A 169 -9.28 -3.19 -5.29
N ASN A 170 -9.05 -4.47 -5.55
CA ASN A 170 -8.84 -5.50 -4.54
C ASN A 170 -7.50 -6.25 -4.68
N VAL A 171 -6.69 -5.93 -5.69
CA VAL A 171 -5.33 -6.45 -5.79
C VAL A 171 -4.47 -5.84 -4.69
N VAL A 172 -3.81 -6.68 -3.90
CA VAL A 172 -2.85 -6.27 -2.88
C VAL A 172 -1.45 -6.69 -3.30
N LEU A 173 -0.51 -5.75 -3.20
CA LEU A 173 0.92 -6.03 -3.28
C LEU A 173 1.50 -5.99 -1.86
N PHE A 174 2.30 -6.99 -1.51
CA PHE A 174 2.83 -7.09 -0.16
C PHE A 174 4.25 -7.65 -0.14
N PHE A 175 4.99 -7.24 0.88
CA PHE A 175 6.33 -7.70 1.16
C PHE A 175 6.40 -8.13 2.63
N LYS A 176 6.86 -9.37 2.84
CA LYS A 176 7.14 -9.92 4.16
C LYS A 176 8.58 -10.44 4.17
N PRO A 177 9.53 -9.73 4.80
CA PRO A 177 10.91 -10.20 4.90
C PRO A 177 10.94 -11.52 5.67
N LYS A 178 11.83 -12.43 5.26
CA LYS A 178 12.15 -13.60 6.08
C LYS A 178 12.80 -13.11 7.37
N VAL A 179 12.31 -13.60 8.51
CA VAL A 179 13.01 -13.43 9.79
C VAL A 179 14.25 -14.33 9.70
N LEU A 180 15.43 -13.73 9.89
CA LEU A 180 16.69 -14.47 9.98
C LEU A 180 16.81 -15.12 11.35
#